data_AF-A0A3C0HE39-F1
#
_entry.id   AF-A0A3C0HE39-F1
#
_cell.length_a   1.000
_cell.length_b   1.000
_cell.length_c   1.000
_cell.angle_alpha   90.00
_cell.angle_beta   90.00
_cell.angle_gamma   90.00
#
_symmetry.space_group_name_H-M   'P 1'
#
loop_
_entity.id
_entity.type
_entity.pdbx_description
1 polymer ?
#
loop_
_entity_poly.entity_id
_entity_poly.type
_entity_poly.pdbx_seq_one_letter_code
_entity_poly.pdbx_strand_id
1 'polypeptide(L)'
;MNNIVTKPLAFSLPEEASDNINQVAAARVAEKLPMIEQASRAFDRNNSQTTLNMMTLTMLNGHSPYRMLRQVTAEVEKRKMALSEAQVSHAEVRVAIMELEGHAENDIVAEAKLRNRRHSLITLENKINGSVKDIATLIDSYENIKEKFEIDEWDEEAFEREEKRHHVRRSFELMYRNLMDGSRANTATIEYMQQYGIHPQLAFTEVSGYIKYSAERIANKQFLHSNDLEDFLDEMADKYYKSADATSERIFGKSDFLNTEYMMRLEKPKEQ
;
A
#
# COMPACT_ATOMS: atom_id res chain seq x y z
N MET A 1 21.36 11.22 31.31
CA MET A 1 19.97 10.69 31.41
C MET A 1 19.06 11.86 31.73
N ASN A 2 18.47 12.49 30.71
CA ASN A 2 17.51 13.57 30.92
C ASN A 2 16.15 12.95 31.21
N ASN A 3 15.74 12.96 32.48
CA ASN A 3 14.38 12.65 32.88
C ASN A 3 13.45 13.74 32.36
N ILE A 4 12.82 13.47 31.22
CA ILE A 4 11.66 14.24 30.77
C ILE A 4 10.54 13.90 31.74
N VAL A 5 10.31 14.80 32.71
CA VAL A 5 9.15 14.70 33.61
C VAL A 5 7.91 14.99 32.77
N THR A 6 7.32 13.94 32.21
CA THR A 6 5.99 14.02 31.59
C THR A 6 4.98 14.24 32.71
N LYS A 7 4.69 15.51 33.03
CA LYS A 7 3.46 15.84 33.78
C LYS A 7 2.29 15.21 33.03
N PRO A 8 1.34 14.55 33.73
CA PRO A 8 0.22 13.90 33.07
C PRO A 8 -0.58 14.97 32.34
N LEU A 9 -0.55 14.93 31.00
CA LEU A 9 -1.35 15.83 30.16
C LEU A 9 -2.78 15.27 30.14
N ALA A 10 -3.43 15.24 31.31
CA ALA A 10 -4.86 15.06 31.37
C ALA A 10 -5.49 16.28 30.69
N PHE A 11 -6.58 16.07 29.95
CA PHE A 11 -7.51 17.11 29.56
C PHE A 11 -8.14 17.68 30.86
N SER A 12 -7.36 18.40 31.66
CA SER A 12 -7.82 19.01 32.89
C SER A 12 -8.55 20.27 32.46
N LEU A 13 -9.88 20.24 32.58
CA LEU A 13 -10.67 21.45 32.61
C LEU A 13 -10.05 22.39 33.66
N PRO A 14 -9.94 23.71 33.39
CA PRO A 14 -9.45 24.66 34.38
C PRO A 14 -10.22 24.53 35.70
N GLU A 15 -9.60 24.81 36.84
CA GLU A 15 -10.30 24.84 38.15
C GLU A 15 -11.49 25.82 38.14
N GLU A 16 -11.52 26.77 37.21
CA GLU A 16 -12.60 27.73 36.96
C GLU A 16 -13.66 27.23 35.95
N ALA A 17 -13.71 25.93 35.66
CA ALA A 17 -14.72 25.32 34.81
C ALA A 17 -16.12 25.55 35.40
N SER A 18 -16.87 26.47 34.77
CA SER A 18 -18.20 26.90 35.22
C SER A 18 -19.16 25.73 35.46
N ASP A 19 -20.14 25.92 36.35
CA ASP A 19 -21.24 24.98 36.64
C ASP A 19 -22.03 24.49 35.40
N ASN A 20 -21.78 25.08 34.23
CA ASN A 20 -22.35 24.68 32.95
C ASN A 20 -21.69 23.42 32.36
N ILE A 21 -20.58 22.92 32.93
CA ILE A 21 -19.93 21.69 32.48
C ILE A 21 -20.48 20.49 33.24
N ASN A 22 -20.90 19.46 32.49
CA ASN A 22 -21.41 18.21 33.06
C ASN A 22 -20.30 17.45 33.79
N GLN A 23 -20.30 17.55 35.11
CA GLN A 23 -19.29 16.96 35.99
C GLN A 23 -19.25 15.43 35.92
N VAL A 24 -20.40 14.77 35.71
CA VAL A 24 -20.47 13.31 35.55
C VAL A 24 -19.78 12.86 34.27
N ALA A 25 -19.97 13.60 33.18
CA ALA A 25 -19.30 13.34 31.91
C ALA A 25 -17.78 13.61 32.03
N ALA A 26 -17.39 14.73 32.66
CA ALA A 26 -15.99 15.09 32.87
C ALA A 26 -15.23 14.04 33.69
N ALA A 27 -15.82 13.54 34.78
CA ALA A 27 -15.23 12.49 35.60
C ALA A 27 -15.02 11.18 34.81
N ARG A 28 -16.00 10.78 34.00
CA ARG A 28 -15.89 9.58 33.14
C ARG A 28 -14.79 9.73 32.08
N VAL A 29 -14.66 10.92 31.49
CA VAL A 29 -13.58 11.22 30.53
C VAL A 29 -12.23 11.16 31.23
N ALA A 30 -12.07 11.80 32.39
CA ALA A 30 -10.82 11.77 33.15
C ALA A 30 -10.41 10.33 33.54
N GLU A 31 -11.37 9.48 33.89
CA GLU A 31 -11.11 8.07 34.24
C GLU A 31 -10.71 7.21 33.03
N LYS A 32 -11.44 7.33 31.90
CA LYS A 32 -11.31 6.39 30.77
C LYS A 32 -10.42 6.87 29.63
N LEU A 33 -10.26 8.17 29.45
CA LEU A 33 -9.48 8.73 28.34
C LEU A 33 -8.01 8.27 28.33
N PRO A 34 -7.29 8.16 29.47
CA PRO A 34 -5.91 7.70 29.45
C PRO A 34 -5.74 6.29 28.85
N MET A 35 -6.67 5.38 29.14
CA MET A 35 -6.67 4.02 28.57
C MET A 35 -6.91 4.06 27.05
N ILE A 36 -7.85 4.90 26.60
CA ILE A 36 -8.17 5.05 25.18
C ILE A 36 -7.00 5.69 24.43
N GLU A 37 -6.33 6.70 25.01
CA GLU A 37 -5.14 7.31 24.43
C GLU A 37 -3.99 6.31 24.31
N GLN A 38 -3.76 5.48 25.33
CA GLN A 38 -2.76 4.41 25.26
C GLN A 38 -3.09 3.39 24.15
N ALA A 39 -4.35 2.98 24.04
CA ALA A 39 -4.79 2.08 22.98
C ALA A 39 -4.64 2.73 21.60
N SER A 40 -4.98 4.02 21.47
CA SER A 40 -4.83 4.78 20.23
C SER A 40 -3.38 4.82 19.75
N ARG A 41 -2.40 4.93 20.66
CA ARG A 41 -0.96 4.90 20.33
C ARG A 41 -0.49 3.57 19.73
N ALA A 42 -1.19 2.47 20.02
CA ALA A 42 -0.89 1.18 19.38
C ALA A 42 -1.17 1.22 17.86
N PHE A 43 -2.08 2.09 17.44
CA PHE A 43 -2.58 2.21 16.08
C PHE A 43 -2.25 3.57 15.44
N ASP A 44 -1.11 4.18 15.76
CA ASP A 44 -0.62 5.48 15.21
C ASP A 44 -0.56 5.58 13.66
N ARG A 45 -1.13 4.63 12.91
CA ARG A 45 -1.20 4.52 11.45
C ARG A 45 -2.62 4.22 11.01
N ASN A 46 -2.96 4.65 9.79
CA ASN A 46 -4.30 4.45 9.24
C ASN A 46 -4.57 3.00 8.84
N ASN A 47 -3.56 2.31 8.31
CA ASN A 47 -3.70 0.95 7.79
C ASN A 47 -2.99 -0.05 8.70
N SER A 48 -3.59 -1.22 8.88
CA SER A 48 -2.87 -2.36 9.49
C SER A 48 -1.78 -2.88 8.54
N GLN A 49 -0.82 -3.65 9.06
CA GLN A 49 0.18 -4.32 8.20
C GLN A 49 -0.50 -5.26 7.20
N THR A 50 -1.51 -6.01 7.64
CA THR A 50 -2.29 -6.90 6.77
C THR A 50 -2.97 -6.12 5.65
N THR A 51 -3.57 -4.97 5.96
CA THR A 51 -4.20 -4.10 4.95
C THR A 51 -3.17 -3.58 3.94
N LEU A 52 -2.01 -3.11 4.41
CA LEU A 52 -0.93 -2.67 3.53
C LEU A 52 -0.49 -3.81 2.60
N ASN A 53 -0.17 -4.97 3.15
CA ASN A 53 0.44 -6.06 2.39
C ASN A 53 -0.57 -6.78 1.49
N MET A 54 -1.76 -7.10 2.00
CA MET A 54 -2.74 -7.92 1.29
C MET A 54 -3.74 -7.13 0.45
N MET A 55 -3.94 -5.83 0.72
CA MET A 55 -4.84 -5.00 -0.06
C MET A 55 -4.08 -3.93 -0.84
N THR A 56 -3.24 -3.12 -0.18
CA THR A 56 -2.57 -2.00 -0.88
C THR A 56 -1.60 -2.50 -1.95
N LEU A 57 -0.76 -3.50 -1.67
CA LEU A 57 0.22 -3.99 -2.64
C LEU A 57 -0.42 -4.79 -3.81
N THR A 58 -1.57 -5.42 -3.58
CA THR A 58 -2.23 -6.31 -4.53
C THR A 58 -3.38 -5.66 -5.30
N MET A 59 -3.92 -4.51 -4.85
CA MET A 59 -5.15 -3.88 -5.34
C MET A 59 -5.19 -3.67 -6.87
N LEU A 60 -4.05 -3.37 -7.50
CA LEU A 60 -3.94 -3.13 -8.93
C LEU A 60 -3.10 -4.19 -9.67
N ASN A 61 -2.42 -5.07 -8.93
CA ASN A 61 -1.21 -5.73 -9.43
C ASN A 61 -1.32 -7.25 -9.51
N GLY A 62 -2.38 -7.86 -8.95
CA GLY A 62 -2.44 -9.33 -8.80
C GLY A 62 -1.19 -9.85 -8.08
N HIS A 63 -0.79 -11.09 -8.34
CA HIS A 63 0.46 -11.66 -7.84
C HIS A 63 1.62 -11.47 -8.85
N SER A 64 1.82 -10.25 -9.33
CA SER A 64 2.94 -9.92 -10.25
C SER A 64 4.10 -9.27 -9.48
N PRO A 65 5.25 -9.95 -9.33
CA PRO A 65 6.31 -9.53 -8.42
C PRO A 65 6.87 -8.14 -8.72
N TYR A 66 7.27 -7.86 -9.96
CA TYR A 66 7.85 -6.58 -10.36
C TYR A 66 6.87 -5.40 -10.18
N ARG A 67 5.58 -5.61 -10.45
CA ARG A 67 4.55 -4.60 -10.16
C ARG A 67 4.30 -4.41 -8.67
N MET A 68 4.33 -5.46 -7.87
CA MET A 68 4.27 -5.34 -6.41
C MET A 68 5.47 -4.56 -5.87
N LEU A 69 6.69 -4.84 -6.35
CA LEU A 69 7.89 -4.08 -5.99
C LEU A 69 7.75 -2.59 -6.37
N ARG A 70 7.28 -2.29 -7.58
CA ARG A 70 7.01 -0.91 -8.03
C ARG A 70 5.90 -0.23 -7.20
N GLN A 71 4.90 -0.96 -6.76
CA GLN A 71 3.86 -0.42 -5.86
C GLN A 71 4.45 -0.09 -4.49
N VAL A 72 5.34 -0.95 -3.96
CA VAL A 72 6.03 -0.68 -2.70
C VAL A 72 6.84 0.61 -2.81
N THR A 73 7.63 0.80 -3.88
CA THR A 73 8.43 2.03 -4.05
C THR A 73 7.55 3.27 -4.11
N ALA A 74 6.42 3.22 -4.83
CA ALA A 74 5.47 4.33 -4.90
C ALA A 74 4.83 4.65 -3.53
N GLU A 75 4.43 3.63 -2.76
CA GLU A 75 3.84 3.81 -1.44
C GLU A 75 4.86 4.32 -0.40
N VAL A 76 6.13 3.91 -0.51
CA VAL A 76 7.23 4.42 0.31
C VAL A 76 7.49 5.90 0.00
N GLU A 77 7.60 6.29 -1.28
CA GLU A 77 7.82 7.69 -1.66
C GLU A 77 6.70 8.61 -1.17
N LYS A 78 5.44 8.17 -1.30
CA LYS A 78 4.27 8.90 -0.74
C LYS A 78 4.41 9.16 0.76
N ARG A 79 4.89 8.17 1.52
CA ARG A 79 5.07 8.29 2.98
C ARG A 79 6.30 9.09 3.36
N LYS A 80 7.37 9.03 2.56
CA LYS A 80 8.56 9.88 2.73
C LYS A 80 8.23 11.36 2.56
N MET A 81 7.43 11.71 1.56
CA MET A 81 6.95 13.09 1.38
C MET A 81 6.12 13.56 2.58
N ALA A 82 5.14 12.76 3.00
CA ALA A 82 4.31 13.06 4.18
C ALA A 82 5.15 13.20 5.48
N LEU A 83 6.17 12.35 5.64
CA LEU A 83 7.11 12.41 6.76
C LEU A 83 7.93 13.71 6.74
N SER A 84 8.44 14.10 5.56
CA SER A 84 9.20 15.34 5.39
C SER A 84 8.35 16.57 5.75
N GLU A 85 7.11 16.63 5.26
CA GLU A 85 6.17 17.72 5.60
C GLU A 85 5.83 17.77 7.10
N ALA A 86 5.63 16.60 7.70
CA ALA A 86 5.36 16.48 9.14
C ALA A 86 6.57 16.93 9.98
N GLN A 87 7.80 16.64 9.55
CA GLN A 87 9.02 17.08 10.23
C GLN A 87 9.20 18.61 10.20
N VAL A 88 8.90 19.25 9.08
CA VAL A 88 8.91 20.73 8.99
C VAL A 88 7.87 21.32 9.94
N SER A 89 6.65 20.79 9.89
CA SER A 89 5.55 21.22 10.78
C SER A 89 5.89 21.02 12.25
N HIS A 90 6.57 19.92 12.59
CA HIS A 90 7.04 19.64 13.96
C HIS A 90 8.05 20.69 14.42
N ALA A 91 9.01 21.05 13.58
CA ALA A 91 9.99 22.09 13.89
C ALA A 91 9.33 23.46 14.12
N GLU A 92 8.38 23.86 13.26
CA GLU A 92 7.63 25.12 13.41
C GLU A 92 6.83 25.17 14.73
N VAL A 93 6.13 24.09 15.07
CA VAL A 93 5.39 24.00 16.34
C VAL A 93 6.33 24.06 17.54
N ARG A 94 7.52 23.45 17.45
CA ARG A 94 8.53 23.54 18.52
C ARG A 94 9.02 24.97 18.73
N VAL A 95 9.28 25.72 17.66
CA VAL A 95 9.67 27.14 17.77
C VAL A 95 8.56 27.94 18.43
N ALA A 96 7.30 27.77 17.99
CA ALA A 96 6.15 28.45 18.60
C ALA A 96 5.97 28.11 20.09
N ILE A 97 6.27 26.88 20.51
CA ILE A 97 6.27 26.49 21.93
C ILE A 97 7.35 27.28 22.69
N MET A 98 8.58 27.36 22.18
CA MET A 98 9.67 28.09 22.82
C MET A 98 9.36 29.58 22.98
N GLU A 99 8.72 30.21 21.98
CA GLU A 99 8.30 31.62 22.05
C GLU A 99 7.22 31.85 23.11
N LEU A 100 6.25 30.94 23.21
CA LEU A 100 5.15 31.03 24.18
C LEU A 100 5.60 30.74 25.62
N GLU A 101 6.60 29.87 25.82
CA GLU A 101 7.14 29.57 27.15
C GLU A 101 7.69 30.82 27.85
N GLY A 102 8.24 31.78 27.11
CA GLY A 102 8.72 33.05 27.66
C GLY A 102 7.61 34.02 28.11
N HIS A 103 6.36 33.81 27.72
CA HIS A 103 5.23 34.70 28.02
C HIS A 103 4.17 34.05 28.92
N ALA A 104 4.28 32.75 29.18
CA ALA A 104 3.24 31.95 29.83
C ALA A 104 3.06 32.20 31.33
N GLU A 105 4.04 32.79 32.03
CA GLU A 105 3.97 33.00 33.49
C GLU A 105 2.94 34.07 33.92
N ASN A 106 2.50 34.95 33.01
CA ASN A 106 1.64 36.10 33.35
C ASN A 106 0.40 36.27 32.45
N ASP A 107 0.17 35.39 31.48
CA ASP A 107 -0.98 35.46 30.56
C ASP A 107 -1.70 34.11 30.44
N ILE A 108 -2.94 34.06 30.94
CA ILE A 108 -3.82 32.89 30.90
C ILE A 108 -4.05 32.43 29.46
N VAL A 109 -4.13 33.35 28.50
CA VAL A 109 -4.29 33.03 27.07
C VAL A 109 -3.02 32.39 26.52
N ALA A 110 -1.84 32.90 26.89
CA ALA A 110 -0.55 32.32 26.50
C ALA A 110 -0.39 30.90 27.06
N GLU A 111 -0.78 30.65 28.31
CA GLU A 111 -0.77 29.32 28.92
C GLU A 111 -1.71 28.34 28.20
N ALA A 112 -2.92 28.78 27.85
CA ALA A 112 -3.87 27.98 27.08
C ALA A 112 -3.34 27.65 25.66
N LYS A 113 -2.73 28.63 24.98
CA LYS A 113 -2.08 28.43 23.68
C LYS A 113 -0.91 27.45 23.78
N LEU A 114 -0.09 27.55 24.84
CA LEU A 114 1.02 26.64 25.08
C LEU A 114 0.53 25.19 25.25
N ARG A 115 -0.53 24.97 26.04
CA ARG A 115 -1.17 23.65 26.19
C ARG A 115 -1.65 23.09 24.85
N ASN A 116 -2.32 23.90 24.04
CA ASN A 116 -2.79 23.50 22.71
C ASN A 116 -1.62 23.13 21.76
N ARG A 117 -0.55 23.94 21.74
CA ARG A 117 0.63 23.67 20.90
C ARG A 117 1.36 22.39 21.33
N ARG A 118 1.50 22.13 22.62
CA ARG A 118 2.07 20.87 23.13
C ARG A 118 1.24 19.65 22.72
N HIS A 119 -0.09 19.74 22.77
CA HIS A 119 -0.97 18.68 22.26
C HIS A 119 -0.83 18.48 20.74
N SER A 120 -0.73 19.57 19.99
CA SER A 120 -0.47 19.53 18.54
C SER A 120 0.86 18.87 18.22
N LEU A 121 1.91 19.12 19.01
CA LEU A 121 3.22 18.50 18.86
C LEU A 121 3.15 16.98 19.03
N ILE A 122 2.50 16.50 20.10
CA ILE A 122 2.30 15.05 20.34
C ILE A 122 1.55 14.40 19.18
N THR A 123 0.53 15.09 18.65
CA THR A 123 -0.23 14.58 17.49
C THR A 123 0.65 14.46 16.25
N LEU A 124 1.54 15.41 16.01
CA LEU A 124 2.52 15.35 14.92
C LEU A 124 3.52 14.20 15.12
N GLU A 125 4.01 14.01 16.34
CA GLU A 125 4.93 12.91 16.68
C GLU A 125 4.28 11.54 16.45
N ASN A 126 3.02 11.37 16.82
CA ASN A 126 2.27 10.14 16.55
C ASN A 126 2.13 9.90 15.03
N LYS A 127 1.84 10.94 14.24
CA LYS A 127 1.78 10.82 12.77
C LYS A 127 3.13 10.43 12.17
N ILE A 128 4.21 11.06 12.63
CA ILE A 128 5.59 10.73 12.23
C ILE A 128 5.88 9.26 12.54
N ASN A 129 5.57 8.80 13.75
CA ASN A 129 5.75 7.41 14.17
C ASN A 129 4.94 6.44 13.29
N GLY A 130 3.70 6.79 12.96
CA GLY A 130 2.86 6.06 12.01
C GLY A 130 3.50 5.89 10.64
N SER A 131 3.96 6.99 10.05
CA SER A 131 4.65 6.99 8.75
C SER A 131 5.92 6.14 8.76
N VAL A 132 6.72 6.21 9.84
CA VAL A 132 7.93 5.39 10.00
C VAL A 132 7.58 3.90 10.07
N LYS A 133 6.57 3.51 10.85
CA LYS A 133 6.10 2.12 10.96
C LYS A 133 5.61 1.58 9.62
N ASP A 134 4.89 2.39 8.85
CA ASP A 134 4.41 2.00 7.53
C ASP A 134 5.57 1.82 6.55
N ILE A 135 6.54 2.74 6.53
CA ILE A 135 7.75 2.62 5.69
C ILE A 135 8.51 1.33 6.04
N ALA A 136 8.71 1.04 7.33
CA ALA A 136 9.37 -0.19 7.75
C ALA A 136 8.61 -1.44 7.27
N THR A 137 7.28 -1.48 7.45
CA THR A 137 6.44 -2.60 6.97
C THR A 137 6.56 -2.80 5.45
N LEU A 138 6.65 -1.70 4.70
CA LEU A 138 6.81 -1.73 3.26
C LEU A 138 8.21 -2.22 2.84
N ILE A 139 9.26 -1.82 3.56
CA ILE A 139 10.62 -2.33 3.35
C ILE A 139 10.66 -3.84 3.56
N ASP A 140 10.11 -4.34 4.68
CA ASP A 140 10.05 -5.77 4.94
C ASP A 140 9.30 -6.51 3.82
N SER A 141 8.21 -5.91 3.31
CA SER A 141 7.44 -6.49 2.21
C SER A 141 8.22 -6.52 0.89
N TYR A 142 8.99 -5.46 0.61
CA TYR A 142 9.88 -5.39 -0.54
C TYR A 142 10.94 -6.50 -0.51
N GLU A 143 11.61 -6.67 0.64
CA GLU A 143 12.63 -7.70 0.83
C GLU A 143 12.04 -9.11 0.71
N ASN A 144 10.88 -9.35 1.34
CA ASN A 144 10.19 -10.65 1.25
C ASN A 144 9.79 -11.01 -0.18
N ILE A 145 9.33 -10.04 -0.99
CA ILE A 145 8.99 -10.28 -2.41
C ILE A 145 10.26 -10.61 -3.18
N LYS A 146 11.34 -9.83 -3.00
CA LYS A 146 12.63 -10.10 -3.64
C LYS A 146 13.14 -11.50 -3.33
N GLU A 147 13.16 -11.88 -2.05
CA GLU A 147 13.60 -13.21 -1.61
C GLU A 147 12.71 -14.32 -2.19
N LYS A 148 11.38 -14.16 -2.12
CA LYS A 148 10.43 -15.18 -2.58
C LYS A 148 10.52 -15.48 -4.07
N PHE A 149 10.78 -14.46 -4.89
CA PHE A 149 10.83 -14.57 -6.35
C PHE A 149 12.26 -14.55 -6.89
N GLU A 150 13.27 -14.66 -6.01
CA GLU A 150 14.69 -14.67 -6.36
C GLU A 150 15.09 -13.46 -7.23
N ILE A 151 14.49 -12.30 -6.96
CA ILE A 151 14.76 -11.04 -7.64
C ILE A 151 15.89 -10.36 -6.88
N ASP A 152 17.03 -10.16 -7.55
CA ASP A 152 18.14 -9.38 -7.01
C ASP A 152 17.93 -7.88 -7.29
N GLU A 153 18.89 -7.18 -7.91
CA GLU A 153 18.65 -5.84 -8.38
C GLU A 153 17.74 -5.85 -9.61
N TRP A 154 16.79 -4.91 -9.65
CA TRP A 154 15.89 -4.73 -10.77
C TRP A 154 15.86 -3.27 -11.20
N ASP A 155 15.64 -3.06 -12.49
CA ASP A 155 15.57 -1.76 -13.11
C ASP A 155 14.30 -1.62 -13.97
N GLU A 156 14.18 -0.49 -14.66
CA GLU A 156 13.04 -0.21 -15.52
C GLU A 156 12.93 -1.22 -16.68
N GLU A 157 14.05 -1.69 -17.21
CA GLU A 157 14.06 -2.69 -18.28
C GLU A 157 13.53 -4.04 -17.78
N ALA A 158 13.97 -4.51 -16.61
CA ALA A 158 13.47 -5.74 -16.01
C ALA A 158 11.97 -5.68 -15.74
N PHE A 159 11.48 -4.53 -15.25
CA PHE A 159 10.06 -4.28 -15.06
C PHE A 159 9.28 -4.38 -16.39
N GLU A 160 9.69 -3.61 -17.41
CA GLU A 160 9.00 -3.56 -18.72
C GLU A 160 9.01 -4.90 -19.45
N ARG A 161 10.03 -5.73 -19.24
CA ARG A 161 10.07 -7.09 -19.80
C ARG A 161 9.01 -8.01 -19.19
N GLU A 162 8.72 -7.89 -17.90
CA GLU A 162 7.68 -8.68 -17.21
C GLU A 162 6.26 -8.20 -17.54
N GLU A 163 6.09 -6.94 -17.97
CA GLU A 163 4.77 -6.35 -18.24
C GLU A 163 3.92 -7.14 -19.24
N LYS A 164 4.55 -7.69 -20.29
CA LYS A 164 3.85 -8.53 -21.27
C LYS A 164 3.22 -9.76 -20.60
N ARG A 165 3.98 -10.44 -19.75
CA ARG A 165 3.52 -11.61 -18.99
C ARG A 165 2.40 -11.21 -18.02
N HIS A 166 2.57 -10.12 -17.29
CA HIS A 166 1.56 -9.59 -16.39
C HIS A 166 0.22 -9.31 -17.10
N HIS A 167 0.26 -8.63 -18.24
CA HIS A 167 -0.96 -8.24 -18.95
C HIS A 167 -1.69 -9.42 -19.60
N VAL A 168 -0.96 -10.43 -20.06
CA VAL A 168 -1.56 -11.71 -20.46
C VAL A 168 -2.20 -12.40 -19.25
N ARG A 169 -1.49 -12.54 -18.13
CA ARG A 169 -2.05 -13.08 -16.87
C ARG A 169 -3.34 -12.38 -16.48
N ARG A 170 -3.34 -11.04 -16.50
CA ARG A 170 -4.48 -10.19 -16.17
C ARG A 170 -5.66 -10.40 -17.12
N SER A 171 -5.40 -10.65 -18.40
CA SER A 171 -6.44 -10.94 -19.39
C SER A 171 -7.23 -12.18 -18.99
N PHE A 172 -6.54 -13.28 -18.66
CA PHE A 172 -7.20 -14.52 -18.20
C PHE A 172 -7.94 -14.33 -16.88
N GLU A 173 -7.38 -13.55 -15.95
CA GLU A 173 -8.04 -13.21 -14.68
C GLU A 173 -9.37 -12.46 -14.89
N LEU A 174 -9.39 -11.48 -15.79
CA LEU A 174 -10.61 -10.74 -16.13
C LEU A 174 -11.66 -11.64 -16.78
N MET A 175 -11.24 -12.56 -17.65
CA MET A 175 -12.14 -13.55 -18.25
C MET A 175 -12.71 -14.49 -17.19
N TYR A 176 -11.87 -15.02 -16.29
CA TYR A 176 -12.34 -15.84 -15.16
C TYR A 176 -13.40 -15.11 -14.33
N ARG A 177 -13.13 -13.86 -13.94
CA ARG A 177 -14.10 -13.04 -13.19
C ARG A 177 -15.40 -12.83 -13.96
N ASN A 178 -15.34 -12.57 -15.26
CA ASN A 178 -16.53 -12.40 -16.09
C ASN A 178 -17.37 -13.69 -16.21
N LEU A 179 -16.71 -14.84 -16.37
CA LEU A 179 -17.41 -16.13 -16.44
C LEU A 179 -18.01 -16.55 -15.09
N MET A 180 -17.34 -16.24 -13.98
CA MET A 180 -17.87 -16.47 -12.63
C MET A 180 -19.06 -15.57 -12.30
N ASP A 181 -19.05 -14.31 -12.76
CA ASP A 181 -20.12 -13.35 -12.50
C ASP A 181 -21.36 -13.56 -13.39
N GLY A 182 -21.16 -13.76 -14.69
CA GLY A 182 -22.26 -13.76 -15.67
C GLY A 182 -22.17 -14.78 -16.79
N SER A 183 -21.25 -15.75 -16.71
CA SER A 183 -21.03 -16.78 -17.74
C SER A 183 -20.81 -16.23 -19.16
N ARG A 184 -20.40 -14.95 -19.28
CA ARG A 184 -20.14 -14.27 -20.55
C ARG A 184 -18.96 -13.33 -20.39
N ALA A 185 -18.12 -13.24 -21.41
CA ALA A 185 -17.07 -12.24 -21.47
C ALA A 185 -17.65 -10.84 -21.64
N ASN A 186 -17.11 -9.86 -20.90
CA ASN A 186 -17.43 -8.45 -21.11
C ASN A 186 -16.60 -7.88 -22.28
N THR A 187 -17.14 -6.89 -23.00
CA THR A 187 -16.48 -6.21 -24.13
C THR A 187 -15.09 -5.70 -23.75
N ALA A 188 -14.95 -5.04 -22.60
CA ALA A 188 -13.66 -4.52 -22.15
C ALA A 188 -12.60 -5.62 -21.98
N THR A 189 -12.99 -6.80 -21.49
CA THR A 189 -12.08 -7.96 -21.36
C THR A 189 -11.69 -8.52 -22.72
N ILE A 190 -12.65 -8.60 -23.65
CA ILE A 190 -12.43 -9.05 -25.03
C ILE A 190 -11.43 -8.12 -25.73
N GLU A 191 -11.63 -6.81 -25.62
CA GLU A 191 -10.73 -5.80 -26.18
C GLU A 191 -9.33 -5.90 -25.55
N TYR A 192 -9.26 -6.01 -24.23
CA TYR A 192 -7.99 -6.13 -23.50
C TYR A 192 -7.20 -7.38 -23.92
N MET A 193 -7.86 -8.52 -24.07
CA MET A 193 -7.23 -9.74 -24.60
C MET A 193 -6.61 -9.52 -25.98
N GLN A 194 -7.33 -8.87 -26.88
CA GLN A 194 -6.85 -8.61 -28.24
C GLN A 194 -5.64 -7.67 -28.24
N GLN A 195 -5.61 -6.66 -27.36
CA GLN A 195 -4.47 -5.76 -27.20
C GLN A 195 -3.17 -6.51 -26.86
N TYR A 196 -3.26 -7.62 -26.12
CA TYR A 196 -2.11 -8.47 -25.77
C TYR A 196 -2.01 -9.75 -26.61
N GLY A 197 -2.68 -9.80 -27.76
CA GLY A 197 -2.56 -10.88 -28.74
C GLY A 197 -3.27 -12.18 -28.38
N ILE A 198 -4.15 -12.16 -27.37
CA ILE A 198 -4.92 -13.32 -26.94
C ILE A 198 -6.23 -13.36 -27.73
N HIS A 199 -6.48 -14.46 -28.44
CA HIS A 199 -7.75 -14.65 -29.12
C HIS A 199 -8.88 -14.86 -28.09
N PRO A 200 -9.93 -14.02 -28.03
CA PRO A 200 -10.91 -14.06 -26.94
C PRO A 200 -11.64 -15.40 -26.81
N GLN A 201 -11.97 -16.07 -27.92
CA GLN A 201 -12.62 -17.38 -27.89
C GLN A 201 -11.70 -18.48 -27.35
N LEU A 202 -10.39 -18.38 -27.63
CA LEU A 202 -9.40 -19.32 -27.10
C LEU A 202 -9.33 -19.19 -25.58
N ALA A 203 -9.19 -17.96 -25.08
CA ALA A 203 -9.15 -17.71 -23.65
C ALA A 203 -10.45 -18.07 -22.94
N PHE A 204 -11.61 -17.84 -23.58
CA PHE A 204 -12.90 -18.31 -23.07
C PHE A 204 -12.90 -19.83 -22.86
N THR A 205 -12.39 -20.59 -23.83
CA THR A 205 -12.30 -22.05 -23.73
C THR A 205 -11.37 -22.50 -22.61
N GLU A 206 -10.18 -21.92 -22.51
CA GLU A 206 -9.21 -22.25 -21.44
C GLU A 206 -9.82 -22.02 -20.05
N VAL A 207 -10.39 -20.83 -19.83
CA VAL A 207 -10.97 -20.45 -18.55
C VAL A 207 -12.22 -21.29 -18.23
N SER A 208 -13.07 -21.57 -19.22
CA SER A 208 -14.22 -22.46 -19.03
C SER A 208 -13.78 -23.88 -18.66
N GLY A 209 -12.69 -24.36 -19.26
CA GLY A 209 -12.06 -25.64 -18.91
C GLY A 209 -11.59 -25.67 -17.46
N TYR A 210 -10.88 -24.64 -17.02
CA TYR A 210 -10.45 -24.49 -15.63
C TYR A 210 -11.63 -24.45 -14.66
N ILE A 211 -12.67 -23.65 -14.92
CA ILE A 211 -13.88 -23.59 -14.07
C ILE A 211 -14.49 -24.98 -13.91
N LYS A 212 -14.62 -25.74 -15.00
CA LYS A 212 -15.15 -27.11 -14.96
C LYS A 212 -14.25 -28.04 -14.14
N TYR A 213 -12.94 -27.98 -14.35
CA TYR A 213 -11.95 -28.77 -13.62
C TYR A 213 -12.00 -28.49 -12.10
N SER A 214 -12.03 -27.21 -11.71
CA SER A 214 -12.16 -26.82 -10.29
C SER A 214 -13.50 -27.28 -9.70
N ALA A 215 -14.61 -27.16 -10.45
CA ALA A 215 -15.92 -27.62 -9.99
C ALA A 215 -15.96 -29.14 -9.74
N GLU A 216 -15.32 -29.94 -10.60
CA GLU A 216 -15.19 -31.40 -10.40
C GLU A 216 -14.39 -31.72 -9.13
N ARG A 217 -13.28 -31.02 -8.88
CA ARG A 217 -12.47 -31.18 -7.66
C ARG A 217 -13.26 -30.82 -6.39
N ILE A 218 -13.99 -29.71 -6.41
CA ILE A 218 -14.86 -29.30 -5.29
C ILE A 218 -15.96 -30.34 -5.05
N ALA A 219 -16.61 -30.85 -6.11
CA ALA A 219 -17.62 -31.89 -6.00
C ALA A 219 -17.07 -33.17 -5.34
N ASN A 220 -15.79 -33.48 -5.60
CA ASN A 220 -15.04 -34.56 -4.95
C ASN A 220 -14.54 -34.21 -3.53
N LYS A 221 -15.05 -33.15 -2.91
CA LYS A 221 -14.73 -32.68 -1.56
C LYS A 221 -13.27 -32.25 -1.37
N GLN A 222 -12.57 -31.89 -2.45
CA GLN A 222 -11.27 -31.27 -2.35
C GLN A 222 -11.42 -29.80 -1.93
N PHE A 223 -10.69 -29.38 -0.91
CA PHE A 223 -10.55 -27.96 -0.57
C PHE A 223 -9.61 -27.29 -1.57
N LEU A 224 -10.10 -26.26 -2.26
CA LEU A 224 -9.30 -25.42 -3.15
C LEU A 224 -8.93 -24.12 -2.44
N HIS A 225 -7.63 -23.89 -2.27
CA HIS A 225 -7.09 -22.60 -1.83
C HIS A 225 -7.10 -21.61 -3.00
N SER A 226 -7.13 -20.29 -2.73
CA SER A 226 -7.13 -19.26 -3.78
C SER A 226 -5.92 -19.35 -4.72
N ASN A 227 -4.79 -19.86 -4.23
CA ASN A 227 -3.59 -20.07 -5.03
C ASN A 227 -3.79 -21.03 -6.21
N ASP A 228 -4.79 -21.91 -6.16
CA ASP A 228 -5.13 -22.79 -7.31
C ASP A 228 -5.48 -21.96 -8.57
N LEU A 229 -6.17 -20.83 -8.38
CA LEU A 229 -6.43 -19.88 -9.46
C LEU A 229 -5.16 -19.16 -9.90
N GLU A 230 -4.31 -18.78 -8.94
CA GLU A 230 -3.06 -18.07 -9.20
C GLU A 230 -2.11 -18.92 -10.06
N ASP A 231 -1.99 -20.21 -9.73
CA ASP A 231 -1.20 -21.18 -10.50
C ASP A 231 -1.73 -21.31 -11.94
N PHE A 232 -3.05 -21.45 -12.12
CA PHE A 232 -3.66 -21.45 -13.45
C PHE A 232 -3.37 -20.16 -14.24
N LEU A 233 -3.44 -19.01 -13.58
CA LEU A 233 -3.17 -17.72 -14.23
C LEU A 233 -1.71 -17.60 -14.65
N ASP A 234 -0.77 -18.08 -13.82
CA ASP A 234 0.66 -18.13 -14.14
C ASP A 234 0.93 -19.06 -15.34
N GLU A 235 0.30 -20.23 -15.39
CA GLU A 235 0.40 -21.15 -16.53
C GLU A 235 -0.09 -20.50 -17.84
N MET A 236 -1.21 -19.76 -17.78
CA MET A 236 -1.72 -19.05 -18.95
C MET A 236 -0.81 -17.89 -19.37
N ALA A 237 -0.21 -17.20 -18.41
CA ALA A 237 0.76 -16.15 -18.68
C ALA A 237 1.98 -16.71 -19.43
N ASP A 238 2.56 -17.79 -18.92
CA ASP A 238 3.74 -18.44 -19.50
C ASP A 238 3.46 -19.02 -20.89
N LYS A 239 2.26 -19.56 -21.08
CA LYS A 239 1.82 -20.13 -22.36
C LYS A 239 1.65 -19.07 -23.44
N TYR A 240 1.20 -17.86 -23.10
CA TYR A 240 0.72 -16.89 -24.08
C TYR A 240 1.42 -15.52 -24.08
N TYR A 241 2.37 -15.22 -23.20
CA TYR A 241 2.99 -13.88 -23.13
C TYR A 241 3.62 -13.42 -24.47
N LYS A 242 4.16 -14.36 -25.26
CA LYS A 242 4.75 -14.07 -26.59
C LYS A 242 3.71 -13.65 -27.63
N SER A 243 2.42 -13.88 -27.41
CA SER A 243 1.37 -13.39 -28.31
C SER A 243 1.36 -11.86 -28.40
N ALA A 244 1.78 -11.18 -27.33
CA ALA A 244 1.93 -9.73 -27.33
C ALA A 244 2.99 -9.25 -28.34
N ASP A 245 4.00 -10.07 -28.64
CA ASP A 245 5.04 -9.75 -29.63
C ASP A 245 4.47 -9.72 -31.05
N ALA A 246 3.62 -10.69 -31.40
CA ALA A 246 2.97 -10.74 -32.71
C ALA A 246 2.00 -9.55 -32.90
N THR A 247 1.29 -9.16 -31.84
CA THR A 247 0.46 -7.94 -31.86
C THR A 247 1.32 -6.68 -31.98
N SER A 248 2.44 -6.62 -31.27
CA SER A 248 3.39 -5.50 -31.37
C SER A 248 3.97 -5.38 -32.78
N GLU A 249 4.34 -6.50 -33.40
CA GLU A 249 4.80 -6.55 -34.80
C GLU A 249 3.74 -6.00 -35.75
N ARG A 250 2.47 -6.37 -35.54
CA ARG A 250 1.36 -5.88 -36.37
C ARG A 250 1.10 -4.38 -36.22
N ILE A 251 1.21 -3.85 -35.01
CA ILE A 251 0.87 -2.44 -34.70
C ILE A 251 2.06 -1.51 -34.97
N PHE A 252 3.26 -1.91 -34.55
CA PHE A 252 4.46 -1.08 -34.53
C PHE A 252 5.51 -1.47 -35.57
N GLY A 253 5.35 -2.61 -36.26
CA GLY A 253 6.37 -3.14 -37.17
C GLY A 253 7.61 -3.69 -36.47
N LYS A 254 7.52 -3.94 -35.15
CA LYS A 254 8.57 -4.54 -34.32
C LYS A 254 7.97 -5.26 -33.11
N SER A 255 8.46 -6.45 -32.81
CA SER A 255 8.08 -7.25 -31.64
C SER A 255 8.58 -6.66 -30.32
N ASP A 256 9.81 -6.15 -30.31
CA ASP A 256 10.37 -5.40 -29.20
C ASP A 256 10.26 -3.90 -29.48
N PHE A 257 9.29 -3.27 -28.81
CA PHE A 257 9.04 -1.84 -28.92
C PHE A 257 9.71 -1.02 -27.82
N LEU A 258 10.33 -1.67 -26.83
CA LEU A 258 10.98 -1.00 -25.71
C LEU A 258 12.18 -0.17 -26.22
N ASN A 259 12.36 1.02 -25.65
CA ASN A 259 13.54 1.83 -25.90
C ASN A 259 14.39 1.91 -24.64
N THR A 260 15.40 1.05 -24.58
CA THR A 260 16.33 0.95 -23.44
C THR A 260 17.24 2.17 -23.29
N GLU A 261 17.33 3.05 -24.29
CA GLU A 261 18.07 4.32 -24.19
C GLU A 261 17.37 5.34 -23.28
N TYR A 262 16.04 5.22 -23.12
CA TYR A 262 15.26 6.11 -22.26
C TYR A 262 15.14 5.60 -20.83
N MET A 263 15.52 4.35 -20.60
CA MET A 263 15.30 3.66 -19.34
C MET A 263 16.48 3.86 -18.39
N MET A 264 16.18 4.07 -17.11
CA MET A 264 17.20 3.98 -16.08
C MET A 264 17.60 2.52 -15.92
N ARG A 265 18.85 2.20 -16.27
CA ARG A 265 19.43 0.87 -16.14
C ARG A 265 20.49 0.86 -15.05
N LEU A 266 20.58 -0.25 -14.34
CA LEU A 266 21.66 -0.44 -13.38
C LEU A 266 22.98 -0.71 -14.13
N GLU A 267 24.08 -0.17 -13.60
CA GLU A 267 25.40 -0.49 -14.14
C GLU A 267 25.67 -1.97 -13.90
N LYS A 268 25.61 -2.77 -14.97
CA LYS A 268 26.03 -4.18 -14.87
C LYS A 268 27.49 -4.20 -14.41
N PRO A 269 27.86 -5.04 -13.41
CA PRO A 269 29.25 -5.21 -13.05
C PRO A 269 30.03 -5.52 -14.33
N LYS A 270 31.10 -4.75 -14.61
CA LYS A 270 32.00 -5.10 -15.71
C LYS A 270 32.52 -6.50 -15.43
N GLU A 271 32.10 -7.47 -16.24
CA GLU A 271 32.69 -8.81 -16.22
C GLU A 271 34.21 -8.63 -16.31
N GLN A 272 34.92 -9.05 -15.27
CA GLN A 272 36.39 -9.13 -15.24
C GLN A 272 36.83 -10.43 -15.89
#